data_AF-A0A537BTF3-F1
#
_entry.id   AF-A0A537BTF3-F1
#
_cell.length_a   1.000
_cell.length_b   1.000
_cell.length_c   1.000
_cell.angle_alpha   90.00
_cell.angle_beta   90.00
_cell.angle_gamma   90.00
#
_symmetry.space_group_name_H-M   'P 1'
#
loop_
_entity.id
_entity.type
_entity.pdbx_description
1 polymer ?
#
loop_
_entity_poly.entity_id
_entity_poly.type
_entity_poly.pdbx_seq_one_letter_code
_entity_poly.pdbx_strand_id
1 'polypeptide(L)'
;MNKVVLAGLALILVRDCDIGGPRFHGQIKGTWGGDNAGLMAFDTTAHVHIGCTAGDTKQAIVADEQGRFDTPGRYNITLYPVARGPDHPARFTGSVDRNVMTLTVTLTDTAVTLGPVRLELDKEPQMGPCPICRKPSRSRVR
;
A
#
# COMPACT_ATOMS: atom_id res chain seq x y z
N MET A 1 -48.18 -51.29 -11.19
CA MET A 1 -46.70 -51.39 -11.25
C MET A 1 -46.19 -50.61 -12.45
N ASN A 2 -45.73 -49.37 -12.28
CA ASN A 2 -44.36 -48.94 -12.59
C ASN A 2 -44.23 -47.44 -12.28
N LYS A 3 -43.26 -47.11 -11.43
CA LYS A 3 -42.92 -45.75 -10.99
C LYS A 3 -41.85 -45.22 -11.94
N VAL A 4 -41.99 -44.00 -12.46
CA VAL A 4 -40.84 -43.21 -12.90
C VAL A 4 -40.98 -41.82 -12.30
N VAL A 5 -40.07 -41.54 -11.37
CA VAL A 5 -39.94 -40.32 -10.58
C VAL A 5 -38.82 -39.48 -11.17
N LEU A 6 -39.14 -38.22 -11.48
CA LEU A 6 -38.36 -36.97 -11.38
C LEU A 6 -36.82 -37.01 -11.39
N ALA A 7 -36.22 -36.09 -12.16
CA ALA A 7 -35.21 -35.16 -11.61
C ALA A 7 -35.05 -33.95 -12.55
N GLY A 8 -35.57 -32.79 -12.12
CA GLY A 8 -35.43 -31.52 -12.83
C GLY A 8 -34.00 -30.98 -12.72
N LEU A 9 -33.55 -30.31 -13.79
CA LEU A 9 -32.31 -29.53 -13.79
C LEU A 9 -32.44 -28.35 -12.82
N ALA A 10 -31.71 -28.38 -11.71
CA ALA A 10 -31.47 -27.21 -10.88
C ALA A 10 -30.33 -26.39 -11.49
N LEU A 11 -30.66 -25.29 -12.16
CA LEU A 11 -29.71 -24.23 -12.51
C LEU A 11 -29.35 -23.48 -11.22
N ILE A 12 -28.22 -23.86 -10.60
CA ILE A 12 -27.63 -23.10 -9.51
C ILE A 12 -26.99 -21.85 -10.12
N LEU A 13 -27.72 -20.73 -10.09
CA LEU A 13 -27.13 -19.41 -10.28
C LEU A 13 -26.23 -19.14 -9.07
N VAL A 14 -24.93 -19.38 -9.22
CA VAL A 14 -23.91 -18.90 -8.28
C VAL A 14 -23.93 -17.38 -8.38
N ARG A 15 -24.69 -16.73 -7.49
CA ARG A 15 -24.47 -15.31 -7.19
C ARG A 15 -23.16 -15.27 -6.40
N ASP A 16 -22.13 -14.72 -7.00
CA ASP A 16 -20.96 -14.25 -6.26
C ASP A 16 -21.46 -13.26 -5.19
N CYS A 17 -21.56 -13.74 -3.96
CA CYS A 17 -21.73 -12.87 -2.81
C CYS A 17 -20.41 -12.12 -2.65
N ASP A 18 -20.34 -10.92 -3.22
CA ASP A 18 -19.35 -9.92 -2.83
C ASP A 18 -19.71 -9.47 -1.39
N ILE A 19 -19.35 -10.28 -0.39
CA ILE A 19 -19.47 -9.96 1.05
C ILE A 19 -18.30 -9.01 1.43
N GLY A 20 -17.99 -8.06 0.56
CA GLY A 20 -17.11 -6.94 0.85
C GLY A 20 -18.00 -5.71 1.02
N GLY A 21 -18.02 -5.12 2.21
CA GLY A 21 -18.61 -3.80 2.39
C GLY A 21 -17.94 -2.75 1.48
N PRO A 22 -18.47 -1.51 1.44
CA PRO A 22 -17.88 -0.44 0.63
C PRO A 22 -16.39 -0.29 0.94
N ARG A 23 -15.54 -0.49 -0.08
CA ARG A 23 -14.10 -0.25 0.00
C ARG A 23 -13.83 1.24 -0.20
N PHE A 24 -12.69 1.70 0.31
CA PHE A 24 -12.24 3.07 0.03
C PHE A 24 -11.97 3.21 -1.47
N HIS A 25 -12.52 4.24 -2.10
CA HIS A 25 -12.20 4.60 -3.48
C HIS A 25 -11.87 6.09 -3.56
N GLY A 26 -11.11 6.48 -4.58
CA GLY A 26 -10.69 7.86 -4.79
C GLY A 26 -9.30 8.15 -4.24
N GLN A 27 -8.99 9.44 -4.12
CA GLN A 27 -7.64 9.89 -3.80
C GLN A 27 -7.26 9.59 -2.35
N ILE A 28 -6.16 8.86 -2.16
CA ILE A 28 -5.57 8.58 -0.85
C ILE A 28 -4.78 9.82 -0.40
N LYS A 29 -4.99 10.24 0.85
CA LYS A 29 -4.31 11.39 1.47
C LYS A 29 -3.90 11.07 2.91
N GLY A 30 -3.06 11.92 3.49
CA GLY A 30 -2.69 11.88 4.90
C GLY A 30 -1.42 11.09 5.17
N THR A 31 -1.12 10.91 6.45
CA THR A 31 0.07 10.19 6.92
C THR A 31 -0.32 8.80 7.38
N TRP A 32 0.43 7.81 6.93
CA TRP A 32 0.17 6.40 7.18
C TRP A 32 1.42 5.78 7.78
N GLY A 33 1.27 5.04 8.87
CA GLY A 33 2.40 4.41 9.56
C GLY A 33 2.18 2.94 9.81
N GLY A 34 3.29 2.20 9.84
CA GLY A 34 3.31 0.77 10.10
C GLY A 34 4.64 0.33 10.67
N ASP A 35 4.79 -0.98 10.78
CA ASP A 35 6.05 -1.58 11.22
C ASP A 35 7.06 -1.51 10.07
N ASN A 36 8.19 -0.84 10.33
CA ASN A 36 9.26 -0.63 9.36
C ASN A 36 8.80 0.06 8.06
N ALA A 37 7.72 0.85 8.11
CA ALA A 37 7.20 1.55 6.95
C ALA A 37 6.40 2.81 7.32
N GLY A 38 6.43 3.79 6.41
CA GLY A 38 5.64 5.01 6.52
C GLY A 38 5.35 5.61 5.14
N LEU A 39 4.23 6.30 5.02
CA LEU A 39 3.79 6.95 3.78
C LEU A 39 3.15 8.29 4.10
N MET A 40 3.52 9.33 3.34
CA MET A 40 2.83 10.63 3.35
C MET A 40 2.22 10.84 1.97
N ALA A 41 0.89 10.83 1.88
CA ALA A 41 0.16 11.07 0.64
C ALA A 41 -0.34 12.51 0.56
N PHE A 42 0.05 13.18 -0.53
CA PHE A 42 -0.31 14.55 -0.87
C PHE A 42 -1.33 14.60 -2.01
N ASP A 43 -1.70 15.82 -2.41
CA ASP A 43 -2.64 16.05 -3.51
C ASP A 43 -2.08 15.64 -4.88
N THR A 44 -0.75 15.56 -5.03
CA THR A 44 -0.08 15.36 -6.32
C THR A 44 0.94 14.23 -6.33
N THR A 45 1.41 13.79 -5.17
CA THR A 45 2.44 12.76 -5.00
C THR A 45 2.27 12.06 -3.65
N ALA A 46 3.07 11.04 -3.39
CA ALA A 46 3.25 10.45 -2.08
C ALA A 46 4.72 10.11 -1.85
N HIS A 47 5.19 10.32 -0.63
CA HIS A 47 6.52 9.93 -0.18
C HIS A 47 6.42 8.66 0.67
N VAL A 48 7.25 7.65 0.40
CA VAL A 48 7.15 6.32 1.00
C VAL A 48 8.49 5.86 1.53
N HIS A 49 8.49 5.26 2.72
CA HIS A 49 9.62 4.52 3.27
C HIS A 49 9.24 3.08 3.56
N ILE A 50 10.14 2.15 3.22
CA ILE A 50 10.11 0.76 3.68
C ILE A 50 11.53 0.44 4.17
N GLY A 51 11.68 0.15 5.46
CA GLY A 51 12.99 0.05 6.08
C GLY A 51 13.84 1.31 5.89
N CYS A 52 15.10 1.09 5.52
CA CYS A 52 16.10 2.14 5.31
C CYS A 52 16.09 2.72 3.88
N THR A 53 14.98 2.55 3.17
CA THR A 53 14.82 2.91 1.75
C THR A 53 13.64 3.87 1.58
N ALA A 54 13.61 4.65 0.51
CA ALA A 54 12.50 5.57 0.26
C ALA A 54 12.29 5.87 -1.22
N GLY A 55 11.14 6.44 -1.54
CA GLY A 55 10.85 6.94 -2.87
C GLY A 55 9.56 7.73 -2.93
N ASP A 56 9.29 8.24 -4.13
CA ASP A 56 8.18 9.13 -4.40
C ASP A 56 7.36 8.62 -5.58
N THR A 57 6.04 8.72 -5.48
CA THR A 57 5.15 8.55 -6.62
C THR A 57 5.25 9.76 -7.55
N LYS A 58 4.99 9.55 -8.84
CA LYS A 58 4.95 10.63 -9.85
C LYS A 58 3.58 11.30 -9.98
N GLN A 59 2.59 10.80 -9.26
CA GLN A 59 1.21 11.28 -9.24
C GLN A 59 0.53 10.91 -7.93
N ALA A 60 -0.63 11.50 -7.67
CA ALA A 60 -1.46 11.15 -6.53
C ALA A 60 -1.81 9.66 -6.56
N ILE A 61 -1.89 9.02 -5.39
CA ILE A 61 -2.37 7.65 -5.31
C ILE A 61 -3.90 7.71 -5.31
N VAL A 62 -4.52 7.05 -6.28
CA VAL A 62 -5.98 6.98 -6.44
C VAL A 62 -6.37 5.51 -6.42
N ALA A 63 -7.24 5.15 -5.47
CA ALA A 63 -7.79 3.81 -5.37
C ALA A 63 -9.01 3.65 -6.29
N ASP A 64 -9.11 2.51 -6.97
CA ASP A 64 -10.26 2.11 -7.77
C ASP A 64 -11.46 1.71 -6.90
N GLU A 65 -12.55 1.27 -7.54
CA GLU A 65 -13.78 0.84 -6.86
C GLU A 65 -13.56 -0.39 -5.95
N GLN A 66 -12.51 -1.17 -6.21
CA GLN A 66 -12.11 -2.32 -5.39
C GLN A 66 -11.09 -1.91 -4.31
N GLY A 67 -10.82 -0.61 -4.16
CA GLY A 67 -9.84 -0.04 -3.25
C GLY A 67 -8.40 -0.35 -3.60
N ARG A 68 -8.11 -0.80 -4.82
CA ARG A 68 -6.76 -1.12 -5.28
C ARG A 68 -6.15 0.10 -5.95
N PHE A 69 -4.83 0.21 -5.88
CA PHE A 69 -4.09 1.26 -6.57
C PHE A 69 -2.83 0.69 -7.22
N ASP A 70 -2.41 1.33 -8.30
CA ASP A 70 -1.15 1.07 -8.98
C ASP A 70 -0.62 2.39 -9.55
N THR A 71 0.48 2.89 -8.97
CA THR A 71 0.99 4.24 -9.23
C THR A 71 2.47 4.19 -9.61
N PRO A 72 2.91 4.83 -10.71
CA PRO A 72 4.31 4.91 -11.07
C PRO A 72 5.08 5.88 -10.16
N GLY A 73 6.36 5.63 -9.97
CA GLY A 73 7.23 6.52 -9.21
C GLY A 73 8.72 6.25 -9.42
N ARG A 74 9.52 6.70 -8.46
CA ARG A 74 10.94 6.39 -8.33
C ARG A 74 11.27 5.97 -6.91
N TYR A 75 12.30 5.14 -6.74
CA TYR A 75 12.63 4.59 -5.43
C TYR A 75 14.12 4.30 -5.28
N ASN A 76 14.69 4.62 -4.12
CA ASN A 76 16.09 4.45 -3.78
C ASN A 76 16.27 3.39 -2.69
N ILE A 77 16.96 2.31 -3.03
CA ILE A 77 17.22 1.18 -2.12
C ILE A 77 18.53 1.30 -1.35
N THR A 78 19.26 2.41 -1.51
CA THR A 78 20.57 2.65 -0.90
C THR A 78 20.61 3.99 -0.16
N LEU A 79 19.47 4.41 0.40
CA LEU A 79 19.28 5.75 0.93
C LEU A 79 20.00 6.00 2.27
N TYR A 80 20.00 5.02 3.17
CA TYR A 80 20.57 5.14 4.52
C TYR A 80 21.71 4.14 4.76
N PRO A 81 22.75 4.51 5.54
CA PRO A 81 22.97 5.78 6.24
C PRO A 81 23.46 6.93 5.35
N VAL A 82 23.90 6.60 4.13
CA VAL A 82 24.34 7.57 3.14
C VAL A 82 23.78 7.13 1.80
N ALA A 83 23.16 8.04 1.07
CA ALA A 83 22.66 7.80 -0.28
C ALA A 83 23.85 7.51 -1.21
N ARG A 84 23.95 6.27 -1.72
CA ARG A 84 25.06 5.86 -2.60
C ARG A 84 24.66 5.47 -4.02
N GLY A 85 23.39 5.16 -4.25
CA GLY A 85 22.88 4.66 -5.52
C GLY A 85 21.82 5.57 -6.13
N PRO A 86 21.54 5.36 -7.43
CA PRO A 86 20.52 6.13 -8.13
C PRO A 86 19.11 5.74 -7.65
N ASP A 87 18.15 6.60 -7.96
CA ASP A 87 16.76 6.21 -7.91
C ASP A 87 16.43 5.29 -9.08
N HIS A 88 15.62 4.27 -8.83
CA HIS A 88 15.11 3.34 -9.83
C HIS A 88 13.65 3.64 -10.18
N PRO A 89 13.20 3.45 -11.43
CA PRO A 89 11.77 3.51 -11.76
C PRO A 89 11.01 2.42 -11.00
N ALA A 90 9.88 2.77 -10.39
CA ALA A 90 9.14 1.88 -9.50
C ALA A 90 7.62 1.89 -9.74
N ARG A 91 6.95 0.80 -9.34
CA ARG A 91 5.48 0.69 -9.20
C ARG A 91 5.11 0.55 -7.74
N PHE A 92 4.16 1.37 -7.30
CA PHE A 92 3.59 1.37 -5.97
C PHE A 92 2.20 0.77 -6.10
N THR A 93 2.03 -0.45 -5.62
CA THR A 93 0.79 -1.23 -5.76
C THR A 93 0.24 -1.61 -4.41
N GLY A 94 -1.06 -1.67 -4.27
CA GLY A 94 -1.66 -2.10 -3.01
C GLY A 94 -3.17 -1.96 -2.99
N SER A 95 -3.71 -2.01 -1.77
CA SER A 95 -5.12 -1.79 -1.54
C SER A 95 -5.38 -1.06 -0.23
N VAL A 96 -6.47 -0.31 -0.18
CA VAL A 96 -6.96 0.35 1.03
C VAL A 96 -8.35 -0.17 1.38
N ASP A 97 -8.50 -0.60 2.63
CA ASP A 97 -9.79 -0.88 3.25
C ASP A 97 -9.92 0.00 4.49
N ARG A 98 -10.88 0.94 4.45
CA ARG A 98 -11.09 1.97 5.46
C ARG A 98 -9.79 2.73 5.79
N ASN A 99 -9.22 2.50 6.97
CA ASN A 99 -8.02 3.16 7.49
C ASN A 99 -6.78 2.27 7.44
N VAL A 100 -6.84 1.16 6.70
CA VAL A 100 -5.77 0.18 6.58
C VAL A 100 -5.34 0.07 5.12
N MET A 101 -4.04 0.21 4.88
CA MET A 101 -3.43 0.08 3.58
C MET A 101 -2.46 -1.10 3.55
N THR A 102 -2.46 -1.86 2.46
CA THR A 102 -1.32 -2.69 2.07
C THR A 102 -0.57 -1.99 0.95
N LEU A 103 0.77 -2.05 0.99
CA LEU A 103 1.62 -1.40 -0.01
C LEU A 103 2.79 -2.30 -0.38
N THR A 104 3.04 -2.44 -1.66
CA THR A 104 4.22 -3.08 -2.24
C THR A 104 4.89 -2.10 -3.19
N VAL A 105 6.22 -2.03 -3.15
CA VAL A 105 7.02 -1.27 -4.11
C VAL A 105 7.87 -2.23 -4.92
N THR A 106 7.70 -2.21 -6.23
CA THR A 106 8.50 -3.03 -7.16
C THR A 106 9.34 -2.12 -8.03
N LEU A 107 10.67 -2.34 -8.05
CA LEU A 107 11.54 -1.67 -9.00
C LEU A 107 11.36 -2.31 -10.38
N THR A 108 11.09 -1.50 -11.40
CA THR A 108 10.71 -1.99 -12.74
C THR A 108 11.90 -2.34 -13.64
N ASP A 109 13.11 -1.92 -13.25
CA ASP A 109 14.37 -2.16 -13.94
C ASP A 109 15.27 -3.18 -13.21
N THR A 110 14.79 -3.76 -12.11
CA THR A 110 15.50 -4.80 -11.34
C THR A 110 14.52 -5.89 -10.89
N ALA A 111 15.00 -6.90 -10.15
CA ALA A 111 14.15 -7.92 -9.52
C ALA A 111 13.70 -7.55 -8.09
N VAL A 112 13.98 -6.34 -7.62
CA VAL A 112 13.72 -5.94 -6.22
C VAL A 112 12.26 -5.62 -6.00
N THR A 113 11.69 -6.26 -4.97
CA THR A 113 10.34 -6.00 -4.44
C THR A 113 10.41 -5.75 -2.94
N LEU A 114 9.72 -4.72 -2.46
CA LEU A 114 9.65 -4.33 -1.06
C LEU A 114 8.20 -4.43 -0.58
N GLY A 115 7.97 -5.15 0.51
CA GLY A 115 6.63 -5.41 1.05
C GLY A 115 6.08 -6.80 0.66
N PRO A 116 4.75 -7.02 0.82
CA PRO A 116 3.75 -6.03 1.23
C PRO A 116 3.94 -5.57 2.66
N VAL A 117 3.88 -4.27 2.89
CA VAL A 117 3.82 -3.66 4.23
C VAL A 117 2.38 -3.26 4.56
N ARG A 118 2.05 -3.29 5.85
CA ARG A 118 0.76 -2.83 6.36
C ARG A 118 0.93 -1.45 6.99
N LEU A 119 0.09 -0.50 6.56
CA LEU A 119 0.07 0.87 7.06
C LEU A 119 -1.33 1.21 7.58
N GLU A 120 -1.40 2.02 8.61
CA GLU A 120 -2.65 2.53 9.18
C GLU A 120 -2.65 4.06 9.13
N LEU A 121 -3.78 4.66 8.76
CA LEU A 121 -3.94 6.11 8.72
C LEU A 121 -3.74 6.71 10.12
N ASP A 122 -3.00 7.81 10.18
CA ASP A 122 -2.62 8.56 11.37
C ASP A 122 -1.79 7.79 12.43
N LYS A 123 -1.35 6.57 12.12
CA LYS A 123 -0.41 5.82 12.96
C LYS A 123 1.00 6.37 12.78
N GLU A 124 1.75 6.54 13.88
CA GLU A 124 3.16 6.94 13.81
C GLU A 124 4.03 5.75 13.32
N PRO A 125 4.85 5.93 12.27
CA PRO A 125 5.73 4.88 11.73
C PRO A 125 6.73 4.34 12.76
N GLN A 126 6.85 3.01 12.86
CA GLN A 126 7.82 2.34 13.72
C GLN A 126 9.04 1.90 12.90
N MET A 127 9.97 2.84 12.65
CA MET A 127 11.06 2.65 11.67
C MET A 127 12.31 1.89 12.19
N GLY A 128 12.24 1.25 13.36
CA GLY A 128 13.36 0.47 13.90
C GLY A 128 14.71 1.23 13.86
N PRO A 129 15.80 0.63 13.34
CA PRO A 129 17.13 1.26 13.27
C PRO A 129 17.25 2.36 12.20
N CYS A 130 16.23 2.60 11.38
CA CYS A 130 16.24 3.56 10.28
C CYS A 130 15.47 4.84 10.71
N PRO A 131 16.10 5.87 11.30
CA PRO A 131 15.36 7.02 11.84
C PRO A 131 14.85 8.00 10.77
N ILE A 132 14.63 7.57 9.51
CA ILE A 132 14.41 8.46 8.37
C ILE A 132 13.04 9.18 8.43
N CYS A 133 12.04 8.59 9.10
CA CYS A 133 10.70 9.17 9.25
C CYS A 133 10.36 9.60 10.68
N ARG A 134 11.31 9.53 11.62
CA ARG A 134 11.02 9.89 13.02
C ARG A 134 10.89 11.40 13.12
N LYS A 135 9.76 11.90 13.61
CA LYS A 135 9.70 13.28 14.11
C LYS A 135 10.80 13.44 15.16
N PRO A 136 11.68 14.46 15.05
CA PRO A 136 12.65 14.73 16.10
C PRO A 136 11.89 14.89 17.42
N SER A 137 12.25 14.11 18.45
CA SER A 137 11.71 14.38 19.78
C SER A 137 12.09 15.81 20.12
N ARG A 138 11.12 16.66 20.46
CA ARG A 138 11.42 17.98 21.04
C ARG A 138 12.26 17.71 22.28
N SER A 139 13.57 17.78 22.15
CA SER A 139 14.47 17.67 23.28
C SER A 139 14.05 18.82 24.18
N ARG A 140 13.54 18.48 25.36
CA ARG A 140 13.24 19.48 26.38
C ARG A 140 14.58 20.10 26.71
N VAL A 141 14.84 21.29 26.16
CA VAL A 141 15.97 22.13 26.55
C VAL A 141 15.90 22.21 28.07
N ARG A 142 16.83 21.53 28.74
CA ARG A 142 17.12 21.70 30.16
C ARG A 142 18.32 22.63 30.26
#